data_AF-A0A923Z4L5-F1
#
_entry.id   AF-A0A923Z4L5-F1
#
_cell.length_a   1.000
_cell.length_b   1.000
_cell.length_c   1.000
_cell.angle_alpha   90.00
_cell.angle_beta   90.00
_cell.angle_gamma   90.00
#
_symmetry.space_group_name_H-M   'P 1'
#
loop_
_entity.id
_entity.type
_entity.pdbx_description
1 polymer ?
#
loop_
_entity_poly.entity_id
_entity_poly.type
_entity_poly.pdbx_seq_one_letter_code
_entity_poly.pdbx_strand_id
1 'polypeptide(L)' 'MITLYAYTSQPPFWVARDDDGYWLVPARDGGWDDRSPFVGHVTSLRPLENTGGIDLGIDIDIDDGS' A
#
# COMPACT_ATOMS: atom_id res chain seq x y z
N MET A 1 -6.87 8.54 6.32
CA MET A 1 -5.71 7.78 6.82
C MET A 1 -5.55 6.60 5.89
N ILE A 2 -4.36 6.42 5.32
CA ILE A 2 -4.09 5.35 4.34
C ILE A 2 -3.19 4.32 5.02
N THR A 3 -3.64 3.06 5.10
CA THR A 3 -2.82 1.96 5.63
C THR A 3 -2.28 1.14 4.47
N LEU A 4 -0.98 0.93 4.42
CA LEU A 4 -0.34 0.07 3.44
C LEU A 4 -0.16 -1.35 4.00
N TYR A 5 -0.25 -2.33 3.12
CA TYR A 5 -0.02 -3.73 3.40
C TYR A 5 0.88 -4.34 2.34
N ALA A 6 1.82 -5.18 2.76
CA ALA A 6 2.65 -5.94 1.83
C ALA A 6 1.79 -6.99 1.10
N TYR A 7 1.85 -7.01 -0.25
CA TYR A 7 1.07 -7.95 -1.07
C TYR A 7 1.94 -8.94 -1.85
N THR A 8 2.68 -8.46 -2.85
CA THR A 8 3.58 -9.30 -3.66
C THR A 8 4.96 -8.69 -3.69
N SER A 9 5.99 -9.55 -3.79
CA SER A 9 7.37 -9.10 -3.89
C SER A 9 7.88 -9.02 -5.34
N GLN A 10 7.26 -9.72 -6.30
CA GLN A 10 7.69 -9.78 -7.71
C GLN A 10 6.47 -9.89 -8.66
N PRO A 11 6.03 -8.79 -9.30
CA PRO A 11 6.50 -7.41 -9.08
C PRO A 11 6.15 -6.92 -7.66
N PRO A 12 6.87 -5.92 -7.13
CA PRO A 12 6.58 -5.43 -5.79
C PRO A 12 5.30 -4.58 -5.83
N PHE A 13 4.25 -5.07 -5.16
CA PHE A 13 2.97 -4.38 -4.99
C PHE A 13 2.58 -4.35 -3.52
N TRP A 14 1.89 -3.27 -3.17
CA TRP A 14 1.24 -3.07 -1.88
C TRP A 14 -0.27 -3.00 -2.06
N VAL A 15 -0.99 -3.42 -1.03
CA VAL A 15 -2.40 -3.05 -0.91
C VAL A 15 -2.47 -1.81 -0.03
N ALA A 16 -3.05 -0.74 -0.53
CA ALA A 16 -3.45 0.39 0.29
C ALA A 16 -4.91 0.26 0.69
N ARG A 17 -5.24 0.65 1.91
CA ARG A 17 -6.60 0.76 2.41
C ARG A 17 -6.87 2.20 2.84
N ASP A 18 -7.97 2.74 2.35
CA ASP A 18 -8.53 4.00 2.82
C ASP A 18 -10.03 3.83 3.13
N ASP A 19 -10.74 4.95 3.31
CA ASP A 19 -12.17 4.96 3.65
C ASP A 19 -13.06 4.46 2.49
N ASP A 20 -12.59 4.61 1.25
CA ASP A 20 -13.31 4.24 0.01
C ASP A 20 -13.11 2.75 -0.32
N GLY A 21 -12.00 2.15 0.10
CA GLY A 21 -11.77 0.71 -0.04
C GLY A 21 -10.31 0.29 -0.07
N TYR A 22 -10.02 -0.71 -0.92
CA TYR A 22 -8.70 -1.29 -1.08
C TYR A 22 -8.16 -1.06 -2.50
N TRP A 23 -6.88 -0.73 -2.58
CA TRP A 23 -6.18 -0.38 -3.82
C TRP A 23 -4.91 -1.18 -3.95
N LEU A 24 -4.64 -1.70 -5.15
CA LEU A 24 -3.38 -2.31 -5.51
C LEU A 24 -2.46 -1.19 -6.01
N VAL A 25 -1.34 -1.01 -5.33
CA VAL A 25 -0.39 0.09 -5.59
C VAL A 25 0.97 -0.51 -5.93
N PRO A 26 1.58 -0.18 -7.07
CA PRO A 26 2.96 -0.57 -7.34
C PRO A 26 3.91 0.09 -6.35
N ALA A 27 4.81 -0.70 -5.77
CA ALA A 27 5.82 -0.23 -4.81
C ALA A 27 6.96 0.48 -5.55
N ARG A 28 6.69 1.68 -6.04
CA ARG A 28 7.63 2.58 -6.73
C ARG A 28 7.24 4.03 -6.49
N ASP A 29 8.16 4.95 -6.77
CA ASP A 29 7.88 6.38 -6.63
C ASP A 29 6.70 6.81 -7.51
N GLY A 30 5.76 7.58 -6.93
CA GLY A 30 4.52 7.99 -7.57
C GLY A 30 3.54 6.85 -7.87
N GLY A 31 3.75 5.66 -7.28
CA GLY A 31 2.94 4.48 -7.56
C GLY A 31 1.44 4.64 -7.27
N TRP A 32 1.06 5.59 -6.42
CA TRP A 32 -0.34 5.87 -6.10
C TRP A 32 -1.18 6.31 -7.31
N ASP A 33 -0.58 6.99 -8.28
CA ASP A 33 -1.30 7.44 -9.48
C ASP A 33 -1.67 6.25 -10.39
N ASP A 34 -0.84 5.20 -10.37
CA ASP A 34 -1.03 3.94 -11.09
C ASP A 34 -1.89 2.94 -10.30
N ARG A 35 -2.49 3.35 -9.17
CA ARG A 35 -3.25 2.43 -8.33
C ARG A 35 -4.48 1.91 -9.05
N SER A 36 -4.81 0.65 -8.79
CA SER A 36 -6.00 -0.02 -9.32
C SER A 36 -6.87 -0.54 -8.18
N PRO A 37 -8.20 -0.64 -8.35
CA PRO A 37 -9.06 -1.23 -7.33
C PRO A 37 -8.62 -2.67 -7.03
N PHE A 38 -8.37 -2.95 -5.75
CA PHE A 38 -7.97 -4.27 -5.31
C PHE A 38 -9.22 -5.10 -4.99
N VAL A 39 -9.58 -5.98 -5.93
CA VAL A 39 -10.69 -6.92 -5.78
C VAL A 39 -10.10 -8.31 -5.56
N GLY A 40 -9.86 -8.67 -4.30
CA GLY A 40 -9.26 -9.95 -3.94
C GLY A 40 -9.57 -10.37 -2.51
N HIS A 41 -9.53 -11.68 -2.26
CA HIS A 41 -9.69 -12.23 -0.91
C HIS A 41 -8.29 -12.55 -0.37
N VAL A 42 -7.81 -11.75 0.59
CA VAL A 42 -6.50 -11.96 1.21
C VAL A 42 -6.73 -12.41 2.64
N THR A 43 -6.28 -13.62 2.96
CA THR A 43 -6.46 -14.21 4.30
C THR A 43 -5.59 -13.57 5.37
N SER A 44 -4.45 -12.97 4.98
CA SER A 44 -3.58 -12.21 5.88
C SER A 44 -2.86 -11.10 5.12
N LEU A 45 -3.29 -9.85 5.32
CA LEU A 45 -2.53 -8.66 4.93
C LEU A 45 -1.66 -8.25 6.11
N ARG A 46 -0.34 -8.13 5.89
CA ARG A 46 0.57 -7.60 6.91
C ARG A 46 0.72 -6.10 6.71
N PRO A 47 0.40 -5.26 7.72
CA PRO A 47 0.61 -3.82 7.61
C PRO A 47 2.09 -3.56 7.35
N LEU A 48 2.35 -2.60 6.47
CA LEU A 48 3.69 -2.21 6.10
C LEU A 48 4.17 -1.15 7.11
N GLU A 49 5.19 -1.49 7.88
CA GLU A 49 5.78 -0.57 8.89
C GLU A 49 6.69 0.48 8.23
N ASN A 50 7.23 0.19 7.03
CA ASN A 50 8.09 1.12 6.32
C ASN A 50 8.06 0.87 4.80
N THR A 51 8.02 1.94 4.01
CA THR A 51 8.03 1.87 2.53
C THR A 51 9.42 1.62 1.95
N GLY A 52 10.47 1.54 2.78
CA GLY A 52 11.85 1.42 2.33
C GLY A 52 12.37 2.70 1.65
N GLY A 53 11.74 3.84 1.89
CA GLY A 53 12.08 5.13 1.28
C GLY A 53 11.39 5.42 -0.05
N ILE A 54 10.42 4.61 -0.47
CA ILE A 54 9.60 4.88 -1.66
C ILE A 54 8.57 5.97 -1.32
N ASP A 55 8.53 7.01 -2.16
CA ASP A 55 7.53 8.08 -2.08
C ASP A 55 6.35 7.76 -3.01
N LEU A 56 5.19 7.38 -2.45
CA LEU A 56 4.03 7.05 -3.30
C LEU A 56 3.41 8.27 -3.99
N GLY A 57 3.93 9.49 -3.78
CA GLY A 57 3.33 10.73 -4.25
C GLY A 57 2.10 11.17 -3.46
N ILE A 58 1.92 10.62 -2.25
CA ILE A 58 0.84 10.94 -1.32
C ILE A 58 1.33 10.97 0.11
N ASP A 59 0.61 11.73 0.94
CA ASP A 59 0.78 11.70 2.39
C ASP A 59 0.23 10.37 2.93
N ILE A 60 1.15 9.49 3.32
CA ILE A 60 0.84 8.19 3.93
C ILE A 60 1.20 8.28 5.40
N ASP A 61 0.17 8.37 6.23
CA ASP A 61 0.30 8.23 7.67
C ASP A 61 0.56 6.75 7.98
N ILE A 62 1.84 6.38 7.96
CA ILE A 62 2.28 5.07 8.43
C ILE A 62 2.34 5.19 9.94
N ASP A 63 1.44 4.47 10.62
CA ASP A 63 1.47 4.27 12.07
C ASP A 63 2.80 3.57 12.41
N ASP A 64 3.85 4.37 12.61
CA ASP A 64 5.15 3.97 13.12
C ASP A 64 4.92 3.62 14.59
N GLY A 65 4.48 2.38 14.83
CA GLY A 65 4.05 1.88 16.12
C GLY A 65 4.99 2.32 17.24
N SER A 66 4.54 3.32 18.01
CA SER A 66 5.22 3.86 19.19
C SER A 66 4.82 3.11 20.46
#